data_AF-A0A6C0IAG6-F1
#
_entry.id   AF-A0A6C0IAG6-F1
#
_cell.length_a   1.000
_cell.length_b   1.000
_cell.length_c   1.000
_cell.angle_alpha   90.00
_cell.angle_beta   90.00
_cell.angle_gamma   90.00
#
_symmetry.space_group_name_H-M   'P 1'
#
loop_
_entity.id
_entity.type
_entity.pdbx_description
1 polymer ?
#
loop_
_entity_poly.entity_id
_entity_poly.type
_entity_poly.pdbx_seq_one_letter_code
_entity_poly.pdbx_strand_id
1 'polypeptide(L)'
;MKLELKRFDPTKIKNDSVVVFIGKRNTGKSYCMKDILSYNKDIPVGVVVSQTERANGYFEKFIPKMLIYDELEEKLISKFLTRQISITNERKRDMAKHGNSSIDPRAFLILDDCMYNKSAMTDKNIRCIFMNGRHYKIFLLITMQHGLGLPPDLRSNIDYVFIFRNNIVKEREKIYNHYAGMFPTFDVFNQVMNQCTENYECLVIDNKVQSNNISDIVFWYKAQDVNYKMCSHDLWEMQSLQDQRDLMGLTNEDGEDIEDYDPGVFVKKKNSKLIKVRKQASY
;
A
#
# COMPACT_ATOMS: atom_id res chain seq x y z
N MET A 1 -12.82 -35.50 -5.08
CA MET A 1 -13.41 -34.37 -4.35
C MET A 1 -13.67 -33.25 -5.34
N LYS A 2 -14.89 -32.70 -5.42
CA LYS A 2 -15.17 -31.52 -6.26
C LYS A 2 -15.08 -30.29 -5.36
N LEU A 3 -14.01 -29.51 -5.49
CA LEU A 3 -13.83 -28.27 -4.76
C LEU A 3 -14.29 -27.11 -5.64
N GLU A 4 -15.35 -26.40 -5.24
CA GLU A 4 -15.83 -25.22 -5.95
C GLU A 4 -15.38 -23.97 -5.18
N LEU A 5 -14.45 -23.23 -5.78
CA LEU A 5 -13.93 -21.98 -5.20
C LEU A 5 -14.71 -20.78 -5.73
N LYS A 6 -15.11 -19.90 -4.80
CA LYS A 6 -15.79 -18.66 -5.14
C LYS A 6 -14.77 -17.61 -5.59
N ARG A 7 -15.21 -16.65 -6.41
CA ARG A 7 -14.41 -15.46 -6.70
C ARG A 7 -14.28 -14.62 -5.43
N PHE A 8 -13.08 -14.14 -5.14
CA PHE A 8 -12.84 -13.23 -4.03
C PHE A 8 -13.47 -11.86 -4.30
N ASP A 9 -14.07 -11.28 -3.27
CA ASP A 9 -14.64 -9.93 -3.29
C ASP A 9 -13.67 -8.96 -2.61
N PRO A 10 -12.97 -8.10 -3.38
CA PRO A 10 -11.96 -7.19 -2.84
C PRO A 10 -12.54 -6.09 -1.96
N THR A 11 -13.85 -5.81 -2.03
CA THR A 11 -14.51 -4.81 -1.16
C THR A 11 -14.52 -5.23 0.31
N LYS A 12 -14.27 -6.52 0.61
CA LYS A 12 -14.13 -7.05 1.98
C LYS A 12 -12.83 -6.64 2.66
N ILE A 13 -11.82 -6.23 1.89
CA ILE A 13 -10.54 -5.78 2.44
C ILE A 13 -10.73 -4.42 3.08
N LYS A 14 -10.50 -4.35 4.38
CA LYS A 14 -10.58 -3.09 5.13
C LYS A 14 -9.34 -2.24 4.87
N ASN A 15 -9.48 -0.92 4.97
CA ASN A 15 -8.41 0.07 4.88
C ASN A 15 -7.38 0.02 6.04
N ASP A 16 -7.46 -1.00 6.90
CA ASP A 16 -6.53 -1.24 8.01
C ASP A 16 -6.12 -2.72 8.08
N SER A 17 -6.28 -3.45 6.97
CA SER A 17 -5.91 -4.85 6.84
C SER A 17 -4.44 -5.06 6.47
N VAL A 18 -3.93 -6.26 6.80
CA VAL A 18 -2.61 -6.72 6.38
C VAL A 18 -2.76 -7.70 5.22
N VAL A 19 -2.26 -7.33 4.05
CA VAL A 19 -2.38 -8.10 2.80
C VAL A 19 -1.00 -8.49 2.29
N VAL A 20 -0.80 -9.78 2.03
CA VAL A 20 0.47 -10.32 1.53
C VAL A 20 0.29 -10.94 0.16
N PHE A 21 1.16 -10.59 -0.78
CA PHE A 21 1.19 -11.11 -2.15
C PHE A 21 2.46 -11.95 -2.35
N ILE A 22 2.31 -13.26 -2.58
CA ILE A 22 3.42 -14.21 -2.69
C ILE A 22 3.50 -14.77 -4.11
N GLY A 23 4.64 -14.61 -4.77
CA GLY A 23 4.81 -15.06 -6.15
C GLY A 23 6.16 -14.71 -6.75
N LYS A 24 6.58 -15.45 -7.78
CA LYS A 24 7.84 -15.19 -8.49
C LYS A 24 7.83 -13.79 -9.15
N ARG A 25 8.97 -13.36 -9.68
CA ARG A 25 9.04 -12.18 -10.56
C ARG A 25 8.10 -12.37 -11.75
N ASN A 26 7.49 -11.29 -12.22
CA ASN A 26 6.62 -11.24 -13.39
C ASN A 26 5.36 -12.12 -13.30
N THR A 27 4.85 -12.41 -12.10
CA THR A 27 3.60 -13.16 -11.91
C THR A 27 2.37 -12.26 -11.70
N GLY A 28 2.53 -10.94 -11.76
CA GLY A 28 1.43 -9.99 -11.58
C GLY A 28 1.16 -9.53 -10.14
N LYS A 29 2.10 -9.73 -9.20
CA LYS A 29 1.96 -9.27 -7.80
C LYS A 29 1.63 -7.78 -7.70
N SER A 30 2.48 -6.92 -8.26
CA SER A 30 2.32 -5.46 -8.19
C SER A 30 1.06 -5.00 -8.93
N TYR A 31 0.70 -5.70 -10.03
CA TYR A 31 -0.54 -5.47 -10.77
C TYR A 31 -1.79 -5.78 -9.94
N CYS A 32 -1.83 -6.93 -9.28
CA CYS A 32 -2.91 -7.27 -8.37
C CYS A 32 -2.94 -6.34 -7.16
N MET A 33 -1.80 -5.96 -6.62
CA MET A 33 -1.73 -5.02 -5.50
C MET A 33 -2.29 -3.65 -5.87
N LYS A 34 -1.98 -3.14 -7.07
CA LYS A 34 -2.57 -1.90 -7.62
C LYS A 34 -4.10 -2.03 -7.74
N ASP A 35 -4.59 -3.16 -8.24
CA ASP A 35 -6.03 -3.41 -8.32
C ASP A 35 -6.69 -3.42 -6.93
N ILE A 36 -6.11 -4.12 -5.94
CA ILE A 36 -6.59 -4.11 -4.54
C ILE A 36 -6.55 -2.70 -3.92
N LEU A 37 -5.51 -1.92 -4.18
CA LEU A 37 -5.39 -0.54 -3.73
C LEU A 37 -6.49 0.37 -4.29
N SER A 38 -7.00 0.09 -5.50
CA SER A 38 -8.04 0.91 -6.13
C SER A 38 -9.36 0.94 -5.33
N TYR A 39 -9.65 -0.10 -4.56
CA TYR A 39 -10.80 -0.17 -3.66
C TYR A 39 -10.63 0.68 -2.39
N ASN A 40 -9.40 1.14 -2.12
CA ASN A 40 -9.03 2.00 -1.01
C ASN A 40 -8.33 3.29 -1.52
N LYS A 41 -8.71 3.76 -2.71
CA LYS A 41 -8.09 4.90 -3.39
C LYS A 41 -8.25 6.24 -2.69
N ASP A 42 -9.21 6.33 -1.76
CA ASP A 42 -9.53 7.51 -0.97
C ASP A 42 -8.63 7.66 0.27
N ILE A 43 -7.69 6.74 0.51
CA ILE A 43 -6.68 6.90 1.57
C ILE A 43 -5.82 8.14 1.25
N PRO A 44 -5.71 9.10 2.18
CA PRO A 44 -5.14 10.42 1.90
C PRO A 44 -3.61 10.41 1.74
N VAL A 45 -2.90 9.46 2.33
CA VAL A 45 -1.43 9.41 2.33
C VAL A 45 -0.92 7.99 2.48
N GLY A 46 0.31 7.74 2.07
CA GLY A 46 1.00 6.49 2.38
C GLY A 46 2.47 6.57 2.07
N VAL A 47 3.17 5.47 2.33
CA VAL A 47 4.59 5.29 2.03
C VAL A 47 4.76 4.01 1.22
N VAL A 48 5.61 4.07 0.20
CA VAL A 48 6.03 2.91 -0.58
C VAL A 48 7.51 2.71 -0.37
N VAL A 49 7.91 1.49 -0.05
CA VAL A 49 9.30 1.07 -0.06
C VAL A 49 9.44 0.01 -1.14
N SER A 50 10.17 0.31 -2.22
CA SER A 50 10.40 -0.62 -3.32
C SER A 50 11.82 -0.50 -3.84
N GLN A 51 12.58 -1.58 -3.71
CA GLN A 51 13.93 -1.67 -4.29
C GLN A 51 13.92 -1.70 -5.82
N THR A 52 12.77 -2.01 -6.43
CA THR A 52 12.66 -2.16 -7.89
C THR A 52 12.14 -0.90 -8.58
N GLU A 53 11.75 0.12 -7.83
CA GLU A 53 11.15 1.34 -8.41
C GLU A 53 12.13 2.10 -9.30
N ARG A 54 13.40 2.25 -8.90
CA ARG A 54 14.42 2.94 -9.72
C ARG A 54 14.53 2.41 -11.15
N ALA A 55 14.21 1.12 -11.35
CA ALA A 55 14.27 0.47 -12.65
C ALA A 55 12.93 0.48 -13.40
N ASN A 56 11.80 0.43 -12.69
CA ASN A 56 10.50 0.12 -13.27
C ASN A 56 9.52 1.31 -13.31
N GLY A 57 9.69 2.32 -12.45
CA GLY A 57 8.78 3.46 -12.32
C GLY A 57 7.32 3.03 -12.23
N TYR A 58 7.02 1.98 -11.46
CA TYR A 58 5.69 1.38 -11.43
C TYR A 58 4.74 2.17 -10.55
N PHE A 59 5.19 2.54 -9.35
CA PHE A 59 4.39 3.24 -8.35
C PHE A 59 4.24 4.72 -8.66
N GLU A 60 5.27 5.39 -9.18
CA GLU A 60 5.24 6.84 -9.48
C GLU A 60 4.13 7.22 -10.47
N LYS A 61 3.64 6.26 -11.25
CA LYS A 61 2.50 6.44 -12.16
C LYS A 61 1.21 6.77 -11.43
N PHE A 62 1.02 6.30 -10.20
CA PHE A 62 -0.22 6.45 -9.45
C PHE A 62 -0.06 6.83 -7.98
N ILE A 63 1.17 6.93 -7.46
CA ILE A 63 1.51 7.42 -6.12
C ILE A 63 2.56 8.53 -6.28
N PRO A 64 2.50 9.62 -5.49
CA PRO A 64 3.53 10.64 -5.53
C PRO A 64 4.94 10.07 -5.26
N LYS A 65 5.89 10.37 -6.15
CA LYS A 65 7.32 10.01 -6.10
C LYS A 65 7.97 10.36 -4.77
N MET A 66 7.60 11.49 -4.16
CA MET A 66 8.16 11.90 -2.86
C MET A 66 7.80 10.95 -1.69
N LEU A 67 6.84 10.04 -1.89
CA LEU A 67 6.40 9.03 -0.92
C LEU A 67 6.99 7.65 -1.21
N ILE A 68 7.83 7.54 -2.24
CA ILE A 68 8.44 6.28 -2.67
C ILE A 68 9.91 6.29 -2.29
N TYR A 69 10.32 5.26 -1.57
CA TYR A 69 11.67 5.08 -1.03
C TYR A 69 12.26 3.78 -1.56
N ASP A 70 13.56 3.77 -1.80
CA ASP A 70 14.24 2.62 -2.38
C ASP A 70 14.60 1.57 -1.32
N GLU A 71 14.90 2.02 -0.10
CA GLU A 71 15.39 1.17 0.97
C GLU A 71 14.50 1.21 2.22
N LEU A 72 14.42 0.06 2.88
CA LEU A 72 13.66 -0.09 4.12
C LEU A 72 14.52 0.32 5.31
N GLU A 73 14.51 1.61 5.62
CA GLU A 73 15.25 2.18 6.76
C GLU A 73 14.41 2.20 8.04
N GLU A 74 15.03 1.88 9.18
CA GLU A 74 14.38 1.99 10.51
C GLU A 74 13.87 3.43 10.77
N LYS A 75 14.64 4.46 10.37
CA LYS A 75 14.25 5.87 10.54
C LYS A 75 12.98 6.20 9.76
N LEU A 76 12.83 5.68 8.55
CA LEU A 76 11.64 5.89 7.72
C LEU A 76 10.41 5.29 8.40
N ILE A 77 10.50 4.02 8.80
CA ILE A 77 9.38 3.31 9.45
C ILE A 77 9.03 3.94 10.80
N SER A 78 10.04 4.34 11.58
CA SER A 78 9.84 5.05 12.85
C SER A 78 9.11 6.39 12.67
N LYS A 79 9.50 7.19 11.68
CA LYS A 79 8.82 8.45 11.34
C LYS A 79 7.36 8.21 10.90
N PHE A 80 7.15 7.23 10.02
CA PHE A 80 5.81 6.84 9.57
C PHE A 80 4.92 6.41 10.74
N LEU A 81 5.40 5.51 11.59
CA LEU A 81 4.65 5.02 12.74
C LEU A 81 4.34 6.15 13.74
N THR A 82 5.33 7.01 14.04
CA THR A 82 5.16 8.15 14.96
C THR A 82 4.10 9.13 14.45
N ARG A 83 4.12 9.45 13.16
CA ARG A 83 3.07 10.24 12.50
C ARG A 83 1.70 9.59 12.70
N GLN A 84 1.57 8.31 12.40
CA GLN A 84 0.29 7.60 12.46
C GLN A 84 -0.28 7.52 13.88
N ILE A 85 0.58 7.30 14.89
CA ILE A 85 0.20 7.37 16.30
C ILE A 85 -0.33 8.76 16.65
N SER A 86 0.40 9.82 16.27
CA SER A 86 0.03 11.20 16.55
C SER A 86 -1.34 11.58 15.95
N ILE A 87 -1.53 11.33 14.65
CA ILE A 87 -2.76 11.66 13.92
C ILE A 87 -3.95 10.88 14.48
N THR A 88 -3.76 9.59 14.77
CA THR A 88 -4.83 8.76 15.37
C THR A 88 -5.23 9.29 16.75
N ASN A 89 -4.26 9.70 17.57
CA ASN A 89 -4.52 10.25 18.91
C ASN A 89 -5.16 11.65 18.85
N GLU A 90 -4.79 12.47 17.87
CA GLU A 90 -5.43 13.77 17.61
C GLU A 90 -6.89 13.61 17.22
N ARG A 91 -7.20 12.73 16.25
CA ARG A 91 -8.58 12.41 15.88
C ARG A 91 -9.40 11.91 17.08
N LYS A 92 -8.82 11.05 17.92
CA LYS A 92 -9.51 10.58 19.15
C LYS A 92 -9.80 11.72 20.12
N ARG A 93 -8.87 12.66 20.28
CA ARG A 93 -9.05 13.86 21.12
C ARG A 93 -10.14 14.78 20.57
N ASP A 94 -10.14 15.03 19.26
CA ASP A 94 -11.18 15.85 18.61
C ASP A 94 -12.55 15.21 18.75
N MET A 95 -12.65 13.90 18.48
CA MET A 95 -13.89 13.16 18.62
C MET A 95 -14.43 13.22 20.06
N ALA A 96 -13.56 13.15 21.06
CA ALA A 96 -13.94 13.26 22.48
C ALA A 96 -14.36 14.68 22.88
N LYS A 97 -13.78 15.73 22.28
CA LYS A 97 -14.08 17.14 22.61
C LYS A 97 -15.28 17.69 21.85
N HIS A 98 -15.39 17.37 20.57
CA HIS A 98 -16.30 18.01 19.62
C HIS A 98 -17.36 17.05 19.06
N GLY A 99 -17.25 15.74 19.31
CA GLY A 99 -18.16 14.73 18.76
C GLY A 99 -17.98 14.46 17.26
N ASN A 100 -17.06 15.17 16.61
CA ASN A 100 -16.65 14.99 15.22
C ASN A 100 -15.15 15.29 15.06
N SER A 101 -14.59 14.92 13.91
CA SER A 101 -13.22 15.32 13.53
C SER A 101 -13.13 15.32 12.01
N SER A 102 -12.48 16.33 11.45
CA SER A 102 -12.16 16.44 10.02
C SER A 102 -10.91 15.65 9.63
N ILE A 103 -10.17 15.11 10.59
CA ILE A 103 -8.90 14.41 10.38
C ILE A 103 -9.18 13.00 9.88
N ASP A 104 -8.65 12.64 8.71
CA ASP A 104 -8.60 11.25 8.23
C ASP A 104 -7.28 10.59 8.65
N PRO A 105 -7.29 9.58 9.55
CA PRO A 105 -6.06 8.97 10.07
C PRO A 105 -5.53 7.84 9.18
N ARG A 106 -6.26 7.47 8.11
CA ARG A 106 -5.91 6.32 7.29
C ARG A 106 -4.61 6.58 6.54
N ALA A 107 -3.73 5.60 6.53
CA ALA A 107 -2.57 5.60 5.65
C ALA A 107 -2.27 4.19 5.14
N PHE A 108 -1.60 4.09 4.00
CA PHE A 108 -1.07 2.82 3.52
C PHE A 108 0.45 2.73 3.68
N LEU A 109 0.96 1.53 3.90
CA LEU A 109 2.37 1.20 3.83
C LEU A 109 2.54 0.03 2.86
N ILE A 110 3.33 0.24 1.81
CA ILE A 110 3.64 -0.79 0.81
C ILE A 110 5.10 -1.19 0.99
N LEU A 111 5.33 -2.48 1.19
CA LEU A 111 6.65 -3.11 1.27
C LEU A 111 6.82 -4.02 0.06
N ASP A 112 7.38 -3.49 -1.02
CA ASP A 112 7.50 -4.19 -2.30
C ASP A 112 8.87 -4.87 -2.45
N ASP A 113 8.87 -6.20 -2.37
CA ASP A 113 10.04 -7.08 -2.52
C ASP A 113 11.25 -6.71 -1.61
N CYS A 114 11.06 -5.92 -0.55
CA CYS A 114 12.13 -5.45 0.35
C CYS A 114 12.46 -6.42 1.50
N MET A 115 11.78 -7.59 1.55
CA MET A 115 11.85 -8.57 2.65
C MET A 115 13.11 -9.44 2.67
N TYR A 116 14.08 -9.17 1.78
CA TYR A 116 15.37 -9.86 1.79
C TYR A 116 16.23 -9.47 3.01
N ASN A 117 16.06 -8.24 3.49
CA ASN A 117 16.81 -7.75 4.64
C ASN A 117 16.20 -8.26 5.96
N LYS A 118 16.76 -9.36 6.50
CA LYS A 118 16.29 -9.97 7.74
C LYS A 118 16.32 -9.04 8.95
N SER A 119 17.23 -8.06 9.01
CA SER A 119 17.31 -7.13 10.13
C SER A 119 16.10 -6.19 10.18
N ALA A 120 15.58 -5.78 9.02
CA ALA A 120 14.39 -4.96 8.95
C ALA A 120 13.17 -5.69 9.52
N MET A 121 13.06 -7.01 9.35
CA MET A 121 11.94 -7.79 9.89
C MET A 121 11.99 -8.01 11.41
N THR A 122 13.15 -7.78 12.02
CA THR A 122 13.30 -7.77 13.48
C THR A 122 13.07 -6.38 14.09
N ASP A 123 12.87 -5.35 13.26
CA ASP A 123 12.63 -3.98 13.69
C ASP A 123 11.35 -3.89 14.54
N LYS A 124 11.48 -3.25 15.71
CA LYS A 124 10.39 -3.08 16.68
C LYS A 124 9.19 -2.32 16.09
N ASN A 125 9.43 -1.37 15.20
CA ASN A 125 8.40 -0.55 14.58
C ASN A 125 7.64 -1.36 13.53
N ILE A 126 8.32 -2.19 12.72
CA ILE A 126 7.65 -3.11 11.81
C ILE A 126 6.78 -4.09 12.59
N ARG A 127 7.30 -4.72 13.65
CA ARG A 127 6.51 -5.61 14.51
C ARG A 127 5.29 -4.88 15.11
N CYS A 128 5.46 -3.63 15.54
CA CYS A 128 4.37 -2.79 16.04
C CYS A 128 3.31 -2.53 14.95
N ILE A 129 3.71 -2.26 13.70
CA ILE A 129 2.76 -2.06 12.60
C ILE A 129 1.97 -3.33 12.30
N PHE A 130 2.59 -4.51 12.31
CA PHE A 130 1.86 -5.77 12.12
C PHE A 130 0.86 -6.05 13.24
N MET A 131 1.29 -5.91 14.50
CA MET A 131 0.44 -6.27 15.66
C MET A 131 -0.61 -5.21 15.97
N ASN A 132 -0.31 -3.93 15.72
CA ASN A 132 -1.14 -2.79 16.15
C ASN A 132 -1.59 -1.89 14.99
N GLY A 133 -1.23 -2.17 13.74
CA GLY A 133 -1.53 -1.32 12.57
C GLY A 133 -3.01 -0.99 12.43
N ARG A 134 -3.89 -1.93 12.78
CA ARG A 134 -5.34 -1.73 12.83
C ARG A 134 -5.77 -0.59 13.77
N HIS A 135 -5.09 -0.44 14.92
CA HIS A 135 -5.36 0.65 15.86
C HIS A 135 -4.93 2.01 15.33
N TYR A 136 -3.93 2.04 14.43
CA TYR A 136 -3.37 3.24 13.83
C TYR A 136 -3.84 3.48 12.39
N LYS A 137 -4.85 2.73 11.93
CA LYS A 137 -5.44 2.83 10.59
C LYS A 137 -4.40 2.73 9.46
N ILE A 138 -3.50 1.76 9.61
CA ILE A 138 -2.46 1.45 8.63
C ILE A 138 -2.94 0.29 7.76
N PHE A 139 -3.11 0.54 6.47
CA PHE A 139 -3.27 -0.49 5.45
C PHE A 139 -1.90 -1.02 5.02
N LEU A 140 -1.56 -2.26 5.37
CA LEU A 140 -0.24 -2.82 5.10
C LEU A 140 -0.32 -3.78 3.91
N LEU A 141 0.43 -3.50 2.84
CA LEU A 141 0.55 -4.39 1.69
C LEU A 141 2.00 -4.81 1.50
N ILE A 142 2.24 -6.10 1.32
CA ILE A 142 3.59 -6.65 1.22
C ILE A 142 3.67 -7.57 0.03
N THR A 143 4.66 -7.37 -0.83
CA THR A 143 4.97 -8.32 -1.90
C THR A 143 6.21 -9.13 -1.53
N MET A 144 6.16 -10.43 -1.80
CA MET A 144 7.22 -11.38 -1.45
C MET A 144 7.48 -12.31 -2.63
N GLN A 145 8.76 -12.50 -2.97
CA GLN A 145 9.16 -13.50 -3.98
C GLN A 145 9.10 -14.95 -3.45
N HIS A 146 9.29 -15.12 -2.15
CA HIS A 146 9.42 -16.40 -1.46
C HIS A 146 8.52 -16.47 -0.23
N GLY A 147 8.05 -17.67 0.14
CA GLY A 147 7.17 -17.84 1.30
C GLY A 147 7.82 -17.54 2.67
N LEU A 148 9.15 -17.45 2.76
CA LEU A 148 9.87 -17.37 4.04
C LEU A 148 10.29 -15.96 4.49
N GLY A 149 9.82 -14.90 3.83
CA GLY A 149 10.26 -13.54 4.20
C GLY A 149 9.66 -12.99 5.50
N LEU A 150 8.67 -13.65 6.10
CA LEU A 150 8.01 -13.21 7.34
C LEU A 150 8.21 -14.20 8.50
N PRO A 151 8.62 -13.73 9.69
CA PRO A 151 8.72 -14.57 10.88
C PRO A 151 7.33 -15.03 11.36
N PRO A 152 7.25 -16.14 12.12
CA PRO A 152 5.97 -16.74 12.51
C PRO A 152 5.01 -15.81 13.26
N ASP A 153 5.52 -14.93 14.12
CA ASP A 153 4.73 -13.98 14.91
C ASP A 153 4.07 -12.89 14.06
N LEU A 154 4.67 -12.53 12.92
CA LEU A 154 4.06 -11.57 11.99
C LEU A 154 3.06 -12.26 11.06
N ARG A 155 3.26 -13.53 10.73
CA ARG A 155 2.36 -14.30 9.86
C ARG A 155 0.95 -14.47 10.44
N SER A 156 0.83 -14.60 11.76
CA SER A 156 -0.48 -14.69 12.43
C SER A 156 -1.30 -13.40 12.36
N ASN A 157 -0.68 -12.26 12.03
CA ASN A 157 -1.35 -10.97 11.89
C ASN A 157 -1.78 -10.66 10.45
N ILE A 158 -1.55 -11.58 9.51
CA ILE A 158 -1.94 -11.40 8.10
C ILE A 158 -3.44 -11.68 7.95
N ASP A 159 -4.19 -10.71 7.44
CA ASP A 159 -5.62 -10.84 7.17
C ASP A 159 -5.88 -11.58 5.84
N TYR A 160 -5.10 -11.29 4.80
CA TYR A 160 -5.30 -11.87 3.46
C TYR A 160 -3.97 -12.28 2.82
N VAL A 161 -3.95 -13.45 2.17
CA VAL A 161 -2.78 -13.94 1.42
C VAL A 161 -3.18 -14.21 -0.03
N PHE A 162 -2.55 -13.52 -0.96
CA PHE A 162 -2.67 -13.71 -2.41
C PHE A 162 -1.48 -14.52 -2.90
N ILE A 163 -1.72 -15.73 -3.42
CA ILE A 163 -0.71 -16.67 -3.87
C ILE A 163 -0.78 -16.78 -5.39
N PHE A 164 0.31 -16.38 -6.05
CA PHE A 164 0.45 -16.44 -7.50
C PHE A 164 1.19 -17.71 -7.92
N ARG A 165 1.15 -17.99 -9.23
CA ARG A 165 1.85 -19.11 -9.84
C ARG A 165 3.31 -19.18 -9.38
N ASN A 166 3.71 -20.36 -8.91
CA ASN A 166 5.09 -20.70 -8.61
C ASN A 166 5.36 -22.06 -9.24
N ASN A 167 6.49 -22.27 -9.91
CA ASN A 167 6.82 -23.55 -10.55
C ASN A 167 7.85 -24.37 -9.76
N ILE A 168 8.41 -23.82 -8.69
CA ILE A 168 9.42 -24.49 -7.87
C ILE A 168 8.70 -25.25 -6.75
N VAL A 169 8.76 -26.59 -6.78
CA VAL A 169 8.08 -27.47 -5.80
C VAL A 169 8.46 -27.11 -4.36
N LYS A 170 9.75 -26.93 -4.07
CA LYS A 170 10.24 -26.52 -2.74
C LYS A 170 9.67 -25.18 -2.24
N GLU A 171 9.40 -24.24 -3.15
CA GLU A 171 8.78 -22.98 -2.78
C GLU A 171 7.28 -23.14 -2.53
N ARG A 172 6.62 -24.01 -3.30
CA ARG A 172 5.23 -24.39 -3.03
C ARG A 172 5.08 -25.09 -1.69
N GLU A 173 6.01 -25.98 -1.32
CA GLU A 173 6.02 -26.64 0.00
C GLU A 173 6.13 -25.60 1.13
N LYS A 174 7.01 -24.60 0.98
CA LYS A 174 7.11 -23.49 1.94
C LYS A 174 5.80 -22.72 2.04
N ILE A 175 5.16 -22.38 0.92
CA ILE A 175 3.88 -21.66 0.92
C ILE A 175 2.81 -22.50 1.61
N TYR A 176 2.71 -23.79 1.28
CA TYR A 176 1.78 -24.72 1.90
C TYR A 176 1.97 -24.79 3.43
N ASN A 177 3.20 -25.04 3.88
CA ASN A 177 3.52 -25.20 5.31
C ASN A 177 3.31 -23.92 6.13
N HIS A 178 3.39 -22.74 5.51
CA HIS A 178 3.39 -21.46 6.23
C HIS A 178 2.14 -20.61 6.07
N TYR A 179 1.37 -20.78 4.99
CA TYR A 179 0.19 -19.98 4.68
C TYR A 179 -1.03 -20.81 4.26
N ALA A 180 -0.85 -22.00 3.70
CA ALA A 180 -1.93 -22.79 3.13
C ALA A 180 -2.25 -24.08 3.91
N GLY A 181 -2.04 -24.07 5.23
CA GLY A 181 -2.23 -25.23 6.11
C GLY A 181 -3.68 -25.72 6.25
N MET A 182 -4.67 -25.01 5.68
CA MET A 182 -6.06 -25.47 5.60
C MET A 182 -6.29 -26.54 4.53
N PHE A 183 -5.36 -26.72 3.59
CA PHE A 183 -5.43 -27.83 2.64
C PHE A 183 -5.00 -29.13 3.33
N PRO A 184 -5.68 -30.26 3.09
CA PRO A 184 -5.41 -31.51 3.80
C PRO A 184 -4.07 -32.15 3.41
N THR A 185 -3.63 -31.95 2.16
CA THR A 185 -2.35 -32.46 1.67
C THR A 185 -1.70 -31.48 0.70
N PHE A 186 -0.39 -31.58 0.56
CA PHE A 186 0.38 -30.78 -0.41
C PHE A 186 -0.07 -31.03 -1.86
N ASP A 187 -0.48 -32.26 -2.19
CA ASP A 187 -0.96 -32.60 -3.53
C ASP A 187 -2.27 -31.88 -3.87
N VAL A 188 -3.21 -31.79 -2.91
CA VAL A 188 -4.46 -31.03 -3.10
C VAL A 188 -4.14 -29.55 -3.29
N PHE A 189 -3.25 -28.99 -2.48
CA PHE A 189 -2.80 -27.60 -2.65
C PHE A 189 -2.19 -27.37 -4.04
N ASN A 190 -1.32 -28.26 -4.53
CA ASN A 190 -0.70 -28.15 -5.85
C ASN A 190 -1.72 -28.19 -6.99
N GLN A 191 -2.71 -29.08 -6.91
CA GLN A 191 -3.76 -29.18 -7.92
C GLN A 191 -4.60 -27.90 -7.97
N VAL A 192 -5.01 -27.39 -6.81
CA VAL A 192 -5.78 -26.14 -6.71
C VAL A 192 -4.96 -24.95 -7.19
N MET A 193 -3.69 -24.85 -6.77
CA MET A 193 -2.80 -23.78 -7.19
C MET A 193 -2.59 -23.79 -8.71
N ASN A 194 -2.45 -24.96 -9.34
CA ASN A 194 -2.33 -25.04 -10.80
C ASN A 194 -3.59 -24.50 -11.48
N GLN A 195 -4.77 -25.03 -11.12
CA GLN A 195 -6.03 -24.64 -11.75
C GLN A 195 -6.37 -23.17 -11.55
N CYS A 196 -6.11 -22.62 -10.35
CA CYS A 196 -6.38 -21.22 -10.03
C CYS A 196 -5.32 -20.22 -10.53
N THR A 197 -4.25 -20.68 -11.18
CA THR A 197 -3.17 -19.78 -11.66
C THR A 197 -2.84 -19.93 -13.14
N GLU A 198 -3.71 -20.62 -13.90
CA GLU A 198 -3.55 -20.80 -15.35
C GLU A 198 -3.84 -19.51 -16.14
N ASN A 199 -4.84 -18.72 -15.74
CA ASN A 199 -5.35 -17.58 -16.53
C ASN A 199 -5.02 -16.20 -15.94
N TYR A 200 -3.79 -16.01 -15.44
CA TYR A 200 -3.36 -14.82 -14.68
C TYR A 200 -4.20 -14.59 -13.41
N GLU A 201 -4.80 -15.66 -12.92
CA GLU A 201 -5.51 -15.71 -11.65
C GLU A 201 -4.54 -16.01 -10.51
N CYS A 202 -4.99 -15.74 -9.29
CA CYS A 202 -4.29 -16.06 -8.06
C CYS A 202 -5.25 -16.70 -7.06
N LEU A 203 -4.67 -17.48 -6.15
CA LEU A 203 -5.39 -18.03 -5.02
C LEU A 203 -5.42 -16.97 -3.90
N VAL A 204 -6.56 -16.80 -3.24
CA VAL A 204 -6.71 -15.88 -2.11
C VAL A 204 -7.14 -16.67 -0.89
N ILE A 205 -6.46 -16.43 0.23
CA ILE A 205 -6.78 -16.99 1.54
C ILE A 205 -7.26 -15.85 2.43
N ASP A 206 -8.45 -15.99 3.00
CA ASP A 206 -9.03 -15.08 4.00
C ASP A 206 -8.85 -15.65 5.40
N ASN A 207 -7.88 -15.12 6.15
CA ASN A 207 -7.58 -15.58 7.52
C ASN A 207 -8.54 -15.01 8.58
N LYS A 208 -9.47 -14.15 8.20
CA LYS A 208 -10.41 -13.51 9.14
C LYS A 208 -11.65 -14.34 9.38
N VAL A 209 -11.97 -15.26 8.48
CA VAL A 209 -13.14 -16.13 8.57
C VAL A 209 -12.85 -17.27 9.53
N GLN A 210 -13.69 -17.40 10.57
CA GLN A 210 -13.68 -18.56 11.46
C GLN A 210 -14.49 -19.69 10.83
N SER A 211 -13.89 -20.41 9.88
CA SER A 211 -14.47 -21.61 9.28
C SER A 211 -13.40 -22.69 9.17
N ASN A 212 -13.82 -23.95 9.16
CA ASN A 212 -12.95 -25.09 8.82
C ASN A 212 -13.18 -25.56 7.37
N ASN A 213 -14.15 -24.99 6.66
CA ASN A 213 -14.44 -25.34 5.28
C ASN A 213 -13.52 -24.55 4.34
N ILE A 214 -12.78 -25.27 3.50
CA ILE A 214 -11.86 -24.67 2.52
C ILE A 214 -12.60 -23.68 1.60
N SER A 215 -13.83 -23.97 1.18
CA SER A 215 -14.63 -23.12 0.30
C SER A 215 -15.03 -21.76 0.89
N ASP A 216 -14.94 -21.61 2.21
CA ASP A 216 -15.28 -20.35 2.90
C ASP A 216 -14.05 -19.48 3.16
N ILE A 217 -12.85 -20.06 3.05
CA ILE A 217 -11.57 -19.45 3.40
C ILE A 217 -10.74 -19.20 2.15
N VAL A 218 -10.87 -20.07 1.15
CA VAL A 218 -10.08 -20.08 -0.08
C VAL A 218 -10.96 -19.62 -1.24
N PHE A 219 -10.40 -18.70 -2.02
CA PHE A 219 -11.04 -18.08 -3.16
C PHE A 219 -10.06 -17.99 -4.34
N TRP A 220 -10.58 -17.74 -5.53
CA TRP A 220 -9.76 -17.33 -6.67
C TRP A 220 -9.97 -15.85 -6.97
N TYR A 221 -8.95 -15.18 -7.51
CA TYR A 221 -9.05 -13.78 -7.89
C TYR A 221 -8.28 -13.48 -9.17
N LYS A 222 -8.86 -12.61 -10.00
CA LYS A 222 -8.24 -12.07 -11.21
C LYS A 222 -8.26 -10.56 -11.15
N ALA A 223 -7.06 -9.98 -11.14
CA ALA A 223 -6.89 -8.55 -11.06
C ALA A 223 -7.36 -7.84 -12.34
N GLN A 224 -7.93 -6.65 -12.19
CA GLN A 224 -8.36 -5.80 -13.30
C GLN A 224 -7.36 -4.68 -13.56
N ASP A 225 -7.34 -4.17 -14.79
CA ASP A 225 -6.54 -2.99 -15.08
C ASP A 225 -7.32 -1.77 -14.63
N VAL A 226 -6.67 -0.94 -13.82
CA VAL A 226 -7.29 0.20 -13.16
C VAL A 226 -6.41 1.42 -13.32
N ASN A 227 -7.02 2.54 -13.67
CA ASN A 227 -6.34 3.83 -13.77
C ASN A 227 -6.89 4.78 -12.72
N TYR A 228 -6.03 5.19 -11.79
CA TYR A 228 -6.37 6.08 -10.68
C TYR A 228 -5.10 6.72 -10.12
N LYS A 229 -5.27 7.73 -9.26
CA LYS A 229 -4.22 8.31 -8.44
C LYS A 229 -4.55 8.06 -6.96
N MET A 230 -3.54 7.67 -6.19
CA MET A 230 -3.59 7.62 -4.73
C MET A 230 -3.25 8.98 -4.14
N CYS A 231 -3.51 9.11 -2.84
CA CYS A 231 -3.18 10.27 -2.02
C CYS A 231 -3.99 11.51 -2.38
N SER A 232 -3.95 12.51 -1.49
CA SER A 232 -4.61 13.79 -1.72
C SER A 232 -4.03 14.56 -2.91
N HIS A 233 -4.84 15.42 -3.51
CA HIS A 233 -4.41 16.29 -4.61
C HIS A 233 -3.23 17.19 -4.20
N ASP A 234 -3.25 17.69 -2.96
CA ASP A 234 -2.20 18.54 -2.41
C ASP A 234 -0.81 17.86 -2.44
N LEU A 235 -0.74 16.54 -2.26
CA LEU A 235 0.52 15.80 -2.35
C LEU A 235 1.06 15.74 -3.78
N TRP A 236 0.18 15.67 -4.79
CA TRP A 236 0.57 15.76 -6.19
C TRP A 236 1.02 17.18 -6.58
N GLU A 237 0.37 18.20 -6.04
CA GLU A 237 0.80 19.59 -6.22
C GLU A 237 2.17 19.85 -5.60
N MET A 238 2.39 19.39 -4.36
CA MET A 238 3.68 19.50 -3.67
C MET A 238 4.81 18.82 -4.45
N GLN A 239 4.56 17.62 -4.97
CA GLN A 239 5.53 16.96 -5.84
C GLN A 239 5.80 17.78 -7.11
N SER A 240 4.76 18.29 -7.77
CA SER A 240 4.93 19.07 -9.00
C SER A 240 5.78 20.33 -8.78
N LEU A 241 5.66 20.95 -7.59
CA LEU A 241 6.52 22.07 -7.18
C LEU A 241 7.96 21.62 -6.92
N GLN A 242 8.17 20.46 -6.30
CA GLN A 242 9.50 19.90 -6.09
C GLN A 242 10.19 19.57 -7.42
N ASP A 243 9.49 18.91 -8.34
CA ASP A 243 10.00 18.57 -9.68
C ASP A 243 10.41 19.85 -10.45
N GLN A 244 9.66 20.96 -10.28
CA GLN A 244 10.02 22.26 -10.85
C GLN A 244 11.29 22.86 -10.21
N ARG A 245 11.47 22.73 -8.90
CA ARG A 245 12.67 23.21 -8.19
C ARG A 245 13.91 22.44 -8.64
N ASP A 246 13.80 21.11 -8.72
CA ASP A 246 14.87 20.24 -9.19
C ASP A 246 15.27 20.57 -10.63
N LEU A 247 14.28 20.83 -11.51
CA LEU A 247 14.54 21.24 -12.90
C LEU A 247 15.22 22.62 -13.01
N MET A 248 14.93 23.53 -12.07
CA MET A 248 15.56 24.86 -12.00
C MET A 248 16.96 24.83 -11.36
N GLY A 249 17.46 23.65 -10.94
CA GLY A 249 18.76 23.54 -10.27
C GLY A 249 18.79 24.14 -8.87
N LEU A 250 17.62 24.35 -8.26
CA LEU A 250 17.48 24.79 -6.87
C LEU A 250 17.52 23.56 -5.96
N THR A 251 18.62 22.80 -6.00
CA THR A 251 18.88 21.79 -4.98
C THR A 251 19.40 22.50 -3.74
N ASN A 252 18.78 22.23 -2.59
CA ASN A 252 19.33 22.63 -1.29
C ASN A 252 20.65 21.86 -1.10
N GLU A 253 21.75 22.39 -1.62
CA GLU A 253 23.08 21.94 -1.28
C GLU A 253 23.33 22.31 0.19
N ASP A 254 23.35 21.28 1.03
CA ASP A 254 23.97 21.20 2.36
C ASP A 254 24.44 22.53 2.97
N GLY A 255 23.58 23.16 3.76
CA GLY A 255 23.93 24.28 4.61
C GLY A 255 22.74 24.75 5.42
N GLU A 256 22.90 24.81 6.73
CA GLU A 256 21.93 25.41 7.65
C GLU A 256 21.56 26.83 7.20
N ASP A 257 20.41 27.01 6.57
CA ASP A 257 19.72 28.28 6.57
C ASP A 257 18.22 28.00 6.58
N ILE A 258 17.62 28.23 7.75
CA ILE A 258 16.17 28.38 7.89
C ILE A 258 15.84 29.66 7.13
N GLU A 259 15.55 29.56 5.84
CA GLU A 259 14.85 30.64 5.15
C GLU A 259 13.44 30.69 5.75
N ASP A 260 13.20 31.73 6.55
CA ASP A 260 11.90 32.04 7.11
C ASP A 260 10.85 32.03 5.98
N TYR A 261 9.76 31.31 6.24
CA TYR A 261 8.60 31.22 5.36
C TYR A 261 8.13 32.63 4.95
N ASP A 262 8.41 33.04 3.70
CA ASP A 262 7.91 34.29 3.11
C ASP A 262 6.57 34.04 2.38
N PRO A 263 5.43 34.47 2.95
CA PRO A 263 4.12 34.36 2.29
C PRO A 263 3.98 35.21 1.01
N GLY A 264 4.98 36.04 0.65
CA GLY A 264 5.00 36.87 -0.54
C GLY A 264 5.13 36.12 -1.87
N VAL A 265 5.58 34.86 -1.87
CA VAL A 265 5.77 34.07 -3.11
C VAL A 265 4.43 33.70 -3.77
N PHE A 266 3.36 33.55 -2.99
CA PHE A 266 2.01 33.24 -3.50
C PHE A 266 1.27 34.46 -4.08
N VAL A 267 1.76 35.69 -3.87
CA VAL A 267 1.07 36.90 -4.32
C VAL A 267 1.33 37.21 -5.80
N LYS A 268 2.42 36.70 -6.39
CA LYS A 268 2.88 37.14 -7.73
C LYS A 268 2.32 36.39 -8.95
N LYS A 269 1.33 35.50 -8.79
CA LYS A 269 0.61 34.91 -9.94
C LYS A 269 -0.91 34.94 -9.80
N LYS A 270 -1.49 36.12 -9.57
CA LYS A 270 -2.86 36.42 -10.03
C LYS A 270 -2.80 37.02 -11.43
N ASN A 271 -2.80 36.16 -12.46
CA ASN A 271 -3.27 36.54 -13.79
C ASN A 271 -4.78 36.81 -13.71
N SER A 272 -5.16 37.97 -13.14
CA SER A 272 -6.51 38.46 -13.26
C SER A 272 -6.73 38.90 -14.71
N LYS A 273 -7.54 38.15 -15.45
CA LYS A 273 -8.05 38.61 -16.74
C LYS A 273 -8.92 39.84 -16.46
N LEU A 274 -8.44 41.02 -16.84
CA LEU A 274 -9.18 42.28 -16.80
C LEU A 274 -10.47 42.14 -17.62
N ILE A 275 -11.63 42.11 -16.96
CA ILE A 275 -12.93 42.22 -17.61
C ILE A 275 -13.18 43.69 -17.92
N LYS A 276 -13.10 44.08 -19.19
CA LYS A 276 -13.49 45.43 -19.64
C LYS A 276 -15.01 45.50 -19.79
N VAL A 277 -15.67 46.27 -18.93
CA VAL A 277 -17.08 46.62 -19.07
C VAL A 277 -17.19 47.95 -19.83
N ARG A 278 -17.84 47.96 -20.99
CA ARG A 278 -18.27 49.20 -21.67
C ARG A 278 -19.65 49.58 -21.15
N LYS A 279 -19.78 50.80 -20.62
CA LYS A 279 -21.08 51.41 -20.31
C LYS A 279 -21.45 52.35 -21.47
N GLN A 280 -22.58 52.09 -22.12
CA GLN A 280 -23.24 53.08 -22.99
C GLN A 280 -24.16 53.92 -22.12
N ALA A 281 -23.97 55.23 -22.13
CA ALA A 281 -24.97 56.19 -21.67
C ALA A 281 -25.64 56.75 -22.93
N SER A 282 -26.89 56.34 -23.17
CA SER A 282 -27.81 57.06 -24.02
C SER A 282 -28.45 58.17 -23.17
N TYR A 283 -28.41 59.39 -23.71
CA TYR A 283 -29.24 60.59 -23.50
C TYR A 283 -28.37 61.84 -23.54
#